data_AF-A0A924HHH0-F1
#
_entry.id   AF-A0A924HHH0-F1
#
_cell.length_a   1.000
_cell.length_b   1.000
_cell.length_c   1.000
_cell.angle_alpha   90.00
_cell.angle_beta   90.00
_cell.angle_gamma   90.00
#
_symmetry.space_group_name_H-M   'P 1'
#
loop_
_entity.id
_entity.type
_entity.pdbx_description
1 polymer ?
#
loop_
_entity_poly.entity_id
_entity_poly.type
_entity_poly.pdbx_seq_one_letter_code
_entity_poly.pdbx_strand_id
1 'polypeptide(L)'
;MLIFIRLILWDLDKSFNNKIYTQFPLSIYFAWLCVASAANISLYLVSIGCDGFGISASDWAIILIIIVTLVSIFIVGFKRNVYFGLVIIWAFYGIYLKRQAINANEYEMVIRLSLYGIMFISIVSIITIFKNWRYKRRELL
;
A
#
# COMPACT_ATOMS: atom_id res chain seq x y z
N MET A 1 5.13 -12.51 14.04
CA MET A 1 5.49 -11.11 13.74
C MET A 1 6.98 -10.81 13.97
N LEU A 2 7.60 -11.28 15.08
CA LEU A 2 9.04 -11.09 15.36
C LEU A 2 10.00 -11.73 14.33
N ILE A 3 9.62 -12.86 13.72
CA ILE A 3 10.43 -13.55 12.70
C ILE A 3 10.56 -12.71 11.40
N PHE A 4 9.53 -11.93 11.07
CA PHE A 4 9.47 -11.12 9.85
C PHE A 4 10.38 -9.89 9.94
N ILE A 5 10.43 -9.25 11.12
CA ILE A 5 11.35 -8.14 11.41
C ILE A 5 12.80 -8.63 11.42
N ARG A 6 13.04 -9.86 11.90
CA ARG A 6 14.38 -10.48 11.88
C ARG A 6 14.87 -10.74 10.46
N LEU A 7 14.03 -11.29 9.58
CA LEU A 7 14.41 -11.58 8.18
C LEU A 7 14.66 -10.33 7.33
N ILE A 8 14.03 -9.19 7.67
CA ILE A 8 14.27 -7.92 6.97
C ILE A 8 15.56 -7.21 7.42
N LEU A 9 16.10 -7.57 8.60
CA LEU A 9 17.31 -6.98 9.17
C LEU A 9 18.57 -7.85 9.02
N TRP A 10 18.45 -9.17 8.77
CA TRP A 10 19.55 -10.13 8.92
C TRP A 10 19.77 -11.12 7.75
N ASP A 11 19.49 -10.77 6.49
CA ASP A 11 20.06 -11.56 5.38
C ASP A 11 20.77 -10.69 4.34
N LEU A 12 22.07 -10.53 4.64
CA LEU A 12 23.05 -9.66 4.00
C LEU A 12 23.95 -10.40 3.00
N ASP A 13 23.75 -11.70 2.72
CA ASP A 13 24.83 -12.39 1.98
C ASP A 13 24.46 -13.62 1.12
N LYS A 14 23.46 -13.53 0.22
CA LYS A 14 23.37 -14.47 -0.93
C LYS A 14 22.85 -13.82 -2.22
N SER A 15 23.65 -14.02 -3.28
CA SER A 15 23.41 -13.86 -4.73
C SER A 15 22.13 -13.14 -5.19
N PHE A 16 22.31 -12.08 -5.98
CA PHE A 16 21.26 -11.22 -6.56
C PHE A 16 20.08 -11.98 -7.21
N ASN A 17 20.28 -13.21 -7.70
CA ASN A 17 19.19 -14.00 -8.28
C ASN A 17 18.21 -14.57 -7.24
N ASN A 18 18.65 -14.95 -6.03
CA ASN A 18 17.76 -15.57 -5.03
C ASN A 18 16.96 -14.55 -4.22
N LYS A 19 17.42 -13.30 -4.15
CA LYS A 19 16.80 -12.25 -3.33
C LYS A 19 15.47 -11.77 -3.91
N ILE A 20 15.33 -11.76 -5.24
CA ILE A 20 14.07 -11.41 -5.90
C ILE A 20 13.00 -12.45 -5.61
N TYR A 21 13.30 -13.75 -5.73
CA TYR A 21 12.32 -14.82 -5.52
C TYR A 21 11.83 -14.94 -4.07
N THR A 22 12.63 -14.55 -3.09
CA THR A 22 12.22 -14.60 -1.67
C THR A 22 11.58 -13.31 -1.19
N GLN A 23 12.12 -12.14 -1.56
CA GLN A 23 11.61 -10.85 -1.09
C GLN A 23 10.34 -10.41 -1.83
N PHE A 24 10.16 -10.81 -3.09
CA PHE A 24 8.98 -10.47 -3.88
C PHE A 24 7.67 -11.03 -3.27
N PRO A 25 7.51 -12.36 -3.08
CA PRO A 25 6.27 -12.90 -2.52
C PRO A 25 6.03 -12.44 -1.08
N LEU A 26 7.11 -12.29 -0.31
CA LEU A 26 7.05 -11.83 1.08
C LEU A 26 6.51 -10.39 1.17
N SER A 27 7.00 -9.50 0.29
CA SER A 27 6.54 -8.12 0.22
C SER A 27 5.08 -8.02 -0.19
N ILE A 28 4.66 -8.83 -1.16
CA ILE A 28 3.27 -8.84 -1.63
C ILE A 28 2.34 -9.33 -0.52
N TYR A 29 2.73 -10.41 0.17
CA TYR A 29 1.96 -10.94 1.28
C TYR A 29 1.82 -9.93 2.42
N PHE A 30 2.92 -9.25 2.77
CA PHE A 30 2.91 -8.21 3.80
C PHE A 30 2.03 -7.02 3.41
N ALA A 31 2.08 -6.57 2.15
CA ALA A 31 1.22 -5.50 1.65
C ALA A 31 -0.26 -5.87 1.78
N TRP A 32 -0.65 -7.07 1.35
CA TRP A 32 -2.02 -7.56 1.49
C TRP A 32 -2.47 -7.72 2.93
N LEU A 33 -1.58 -8.19 3.81
CA LEU A 33 -1.87 -8.30 5.23
C LEU A 33 -2.19 -6.91 5.82
N CYS A 34 -1.40 -5.89 5.50
CA CYS A 34 -1.67 -4.51 5.92
C CYS A 34 -3.01 -3.99 5.40
N VAL A 35 -3.33 -4.19 4.12
CA VAL A 35 -4.60 -3.75 3.52
C VAL A 35 -5.78 -4.44 4.18
N ALA A 36 -5.72 -5.77 4.36
CA ALA A 36 -6.79 -6.54 4.99
C ALA A 36 -6.98 -6.15 6.45
N SER A 37 -5.90 -5.95 7.21
CA SER A 37 -6.00 -5.45 8.59
C SER A 37 -6.66 -4.08 8.66
N ALA A 38 -6.26 -3.13 7.81
CA ALA A 38 -6.87 -1.80 7.77
C ALA A 38 -8.36 -1.85 7.39
N ALA A 39 -8.72 -2.67 6.39
CA ALA A 39 -10.11 -2.89 5.98
C ALA A 39 -10.96 -3.51 7.09
N ASN A 40 -10.43 -4.54 7.77
CA ASN A 40 -11.13 -5.19 8.87
C ASN A 40 -11.33 -4.25 10.07
N ILE A 41 -10.35 -3.40 10.38
CA ILE A 41 -10.49 -2.37 11.43
C ILE A 41 -11.59 -1.37 11.05
N SER A 42 -11.59 -0.87 9.81
CA SER A 42 -12.63 0.04 9.32
C SER A 42 -14.02 -0.61 9.35
N LEU A 43 -14.13 -1.87 8.92
CA LEU A 43 -15.39 -2.61 8.96
C LEU A 43 -15.86 -2.84 10.39
N TYR A 44 -14.94 -3.18 11.30
CA TYR A 44 -15.26 -3.35 12.71
C TYR A 44 -15.80 -2.07 13.32
N LEU A 45 -15.16 -0.92 13.06
CA LEU A 45 -15.59 0.40 13.52
C LEU A 45 -16.98 0.79 12.98
N VAL A 46 -17.27 0.48 11.72
CA VAL A 46 -18.61 0.66 11.15
C VAL A 46 -19.62 -0.31 11.79
N SER A 47 -19.23 -1.56 12.04
CA SER A 47 -20.12 -2.61 12.56
C SER A 47 -20.56 -2.43 14.00
N ILE A 48 -19.73 -1.79 14.85
CA ILE A 48 -20.07 -1.51 16.26
C ILE A 48 -21.02 -0.32 16.40
N GLY A 49 -21.58 0.19 15.29
CA GLY A 49 -22.61 1.21 15.32
C GLY A 49 -22.05 2.58 15.65
N CYS A 50 -21.02 3.04 14.93
CA CYS A 50 -20.59 4.45 14.94
C CYS A 50 -21.65 5.44 14.39
N ASP A 51 -22.94 5.18 14.61
CA ASP A 51 -23.95 6.22 14.75
C ASP A 51 -23.61 7.19 15.91
N GLY A 52 -22.80 6.77 16.89
CA GLY A 52 -22.38 7.61 18.03
C GLY A 52 -21.39 8.74 17.73
N PHE A 53 -20.68 8.71 16.59
CA PHE A 53 -19.82 9.81 16.12
C PHE A 53 -20.39 10.53 14.88
N GLY A 54 -21.49 10.03 14.30
CA GLY A 54 -22.10 10.59 13.08
C GLY A 54 -21.25 10.42 11.81
N ILE A 55 -20.32 9.45 11.79
CA ILE A 55 -19.38 9.24 10.68
C ILE A 55 -19.93 8.14 9.76
N SER A 56 -20.14 8.47 8.48
CA SER A 56 -20.71 7.55 7.51
C SER A 56 -19.71 6.47 7.07
N ALA A 57 -20.21 5.39 6.45
CA ALA A 57 -19.34 4.37 5.85
C ALA A 57 -18.42 4.93 4.75
N SER A 58 -18.82 6.03 4.09
CA SER A 58 -18.01 6.74 3.10
C SER A 58 -16.80 7.42 3.75
N ASP A 59 -17.01 8.10 4.88
CA ASP A 59 -15.95 8.80 5.61
C ASP A 59 -14.90 7.83 6.17
N TRP A 60 -15.33 6.67 6.65
CA TRP A 60 -14.40 5.61 7.06
C TRP A 60 -13.54 5.09 5.91
N ALA A 61 -14.11 4.96 4.71
CA ALA A 61 -13.36 4.58 3.52
C ALA A 61 -12.32 5.66 3.14
N ILE A 62 -12.67 6.94 3.29
CA ILE A 62 -11.74 8.06 3.08
C ILE A 62 -10.55 7.97 4.05
N ILE A 63 -10.82 7.80 5.34
CA ILE A 63 -9.79 7.67 6.38
C ILE A 63 -8.86 6.49 6.07
N LEU A 64 -9.42 5.35 5.69
CA LEU A 64 -8.64 4.17 5.31
C LEU A 64 -7.73 4.45 4.13
N ILE A 65 -8.22 5.08 3.06
CA ILE A 65 -7.41 5.42 1.89
C ILE A 65 -6.24 6.33 2.28
N ILE A 66 -6.48 7.33 3.12
CA ILE A 66 -5.43 8.24 3.62
C ILE A 66 -4.37 7.47 4.39
N ILE A 67 -4.76 6.64 5.36
CA ILE A 67 -3.84 5.83 6.17
C ILE A 67 -3.01 4.91 5.28
N VAL A 68 -3.65 4.16 4.38
CA VAL A 68 -2.98 3.23 3.47
C VAL A 68 -2.02 3.98 2.55
N THR A 69 -2.38 5.17 2.06
CA THR A 69 -1.53 6.00 1.22
C THR A 69 -0.27 6.43 1.97
N LEU A 70 -0.40 6.93 3.20
CA LEU A 70 0.74 7.35 4.03
C LEU A 70 1.69 6.20 4.34
N VAL A 71 1.15 5.04 4.74
CA VAL A 71 1.94 3.82 5.00
C VAL A 71 2.68 3.39 3.73
N SER A 72 2.03 3.46 2.58
CA SER A 72 2.63 3.10 1.29
C SER A 72 3.77 4.02 0.90
N ILE A 73 3.61 5.33 1.07
CA ILE A 73 4.68 6.30 0.82
C ILE A 73 5.87 6.02 1.74
N PHE A 74 5.61 5.75 3.02
CA PHE A 74 6.66 5.44 3.99
C PHE A 74 7.43 4.17 3.58
N ILE A 75 6.74 3.08 3.25
CA ILE A 75 7.38 1.82 2.89
C ILE A 75 8.10 1.91 1.53
N VAL A 76 7.46 2.45 0.50
CA VAL A 76 8.07 2.59 -0.83
C VAL A 76 9.26 3.54 -0.78
N GLY A 77 9.14 4.67 -0.09
CA GLY A 77 10.19 5.68 0.01
C GLY A 77 11.38 5.26 0.89
N PHE A 78 11.13 4.79 2.12
CA PHE A 78 12.21 4.47 3.06
C PHE A 78 12.82 3.09 2.84
N LYS A 79 12.01 2.08 2.50
CA LYS A 79 12.50 0.71 2.29
C LYS A 79 12.83 0.41 0.82
N ARG A 80 12.65 1.39 -0.09
CA ARG A 80 12.85 1.26 -1.54
C ARG A 80 12.11 0.04 -2.14
N ASN A 81 11.02 -0.36 -1.51
CA ASN A 81 10.29 -1.58 -1.86
C ASN A 81 9.14 -1.24 -2.81
N VAL A 82 9.44 -1.28 -4.10
CA VAL A 82 8.51 -0.91 -5.17
C VAL A 82 7.38 -1.93 -5.31
N TYR A 83 7.62 -3.20 -4.99
CA TYR A 83 6.63 -4.26 -5.06
C TYR A 83 5.46 -4.02 -4.10
N PHE A 84 5.73 -3.43 -2.94
CA PHE A 84 4.69 -2.99 -2.02
C PHE A 84 3.77 -1.96 -2.68
N GLY A 85 4.31 -0.94 -3.35
CA GLY A 85 3.53 0.09 -4.03
C GLY A 85 2.60 -0.47 -5.11
N LEU A 86 3.06 -1.50 -5.84
CA LEU A 86 2.28 -2.14 -6.91
C LEU A 86 1.04 -2.86 -6.37
N VAL A 87 1.16 -3.52 -5.20
CA VAL A 87 0.02 -4.14 -4.52
C VAL A 87 -1.00 -3.09 -4.06
N ILE A 88 -0.52 -1.95 -3.56
CA ILE A 88 -1.42 -0.88 -3.11
C ILE A 88 -2.16 -0.24 -4.27
N ILE A 89 -1.49 -0.03 -5.40
CA ILE A 89 -2.14 0.42 -6.64
C ILE A 89 -3.26 -0.56 -7.03
N TRP A 90 -2.99 -1.86 -6.98
CA TRP A 90 -3.99 -2.89 -7.28
C TRP A 90 -5.17 -2.87 -6.28
N ALA A 91 -4.88 -2.68 -4.99
CA ALA A 91 -5.91 -2.55 -3.96
C ALA A 91 -6.82 -1.33 -4.17
N PHE A 92 -6.23 -0.15 -4.43
CA PHE A 92 -6.99 1.08 -4.72
C PHE A 92 -7.80 0.96 -6.01
N TYR A 93 -7.27 0.25 -7.02
CA TYR A 93 -8.02 -0.03 -8.25
C TYR A 93 -9.24 -0.92 -7.98
N GLY A 94 -9.11 -1.93 -7.10
CA GLY A 94 -10.24 -2.74 -6.66
C GLY A 94 -11.31 -1.93 -5.92
N ILE A 95 -10.90 -0.99 -5.05
CA ILE A 95 -11.82 -0.06 -4.36
C ILE A 95 -12.56 0.80 -5.39
N TYR A 96 -11.83 1.37 -6.35
CA TYR A 96 -12.41 2.17 -7.44
C TYR A 96 -13.49 1.38 -8.19
N LEU A 97 -13.20 0.16 -8.66
CA LEU A 97 -14.14 -0.66 -9.42
C LEU A 97 -15.39 -0.99 -8.59
N LYS A 98 -15.22 -1.36 -7.32
CA LYS A 98 -16.34 -1.74 -6.46
C LYS A 98 -17.25 -0.56 -6.13
N ARG A 99 -16.68 0.63 -5.88
CA ARG A 99 -17.45 1.84 -5.55
C ARG A 99 -18.12 2.44 -6.77
N GLN A 100 -17.48 2.38 -7.93
CA GLN A 100 -18.09 2.77 -9.21
C GLN A 100 -19.30 1.90 -9.56
N ALA A 101 -19.20 0.58 -9.35
CA ALA A 101 -20.26 -0.36 -9.70
C ALA A 101 -21.48 -0.33 -8.77
N ILE A 102 -21.32 0.08 -7.51
CA ILE A 102 -22.42 0.09 -6.53
C ILE A 102 -23.17 1.41 -6.54
N ASN A 103 -22.51 2.54 -6.24
CA ASN A 103 -23.15 3.86 -6.11
C ASN A 103 -22.11 4.96 -6.41
N ALA A 104 -21.91 5.28 -7.69
CA ALA A 104 -20.87 6.24 -8.10
C ALA A 104 -21.06 7.65 -7.50
N ASN A 105 -22.31 8.09 -7.30
CA ASN A 105 -22.61 9.44 -6.79
C ASN A 105 -22.43 9.56 -5.27
N GLU A 106 -22.72 8.51 -4.51
CA GLU A 106 -22.60 8.51 -3.04
C GLU A 106 -21.14 8.40 -2.58
N TYR A 107 -20.31 7.70 -3.37
CA TYR A 107 -18.89 7.45 -3.06
C TYR A 107 -17.93 8.23 -3.96
N GLU A 108 -18.38 9.33 -4.59
CA GLU A 108 -17.58 10.10 -5.55
C GLU A 108 -16.23 10.55 -4.95
N MET A 109 -16.24 10.96 -3.67
CA MET A 109 -15.03 11.37 -2.96
C MET A 109 -14.05 10.20 -2.76
N VAL A 110 -14.55 9.02 -2.40
CA VAL A 110 -13.74 7.79 -2.25
C VAL A 110 -13.12 7.38 -3.58
N ILE A 111 -13.87 7.49 -4.68
CA ILE A 111 -13.42 7.21 -6.04
C ILE A 111 -12.28 8.17 -6.42
N ARG A 112 -12.48 9.48 -6.26
CA ARG A 112 -11.45 10.50 -6.58
C ARG A 112 -10.18 10.29 -5.76
N LEU A 113 -10.32 10.07 -4.45
CA LEU A 113 -9.16 9.85 -3.57
C LEU A 113 -8.41 8.57 -3.91
N SER A 114 -9.11 7.50 -4.30
CA SER A 114 -8.46 6.26 -4.75
C SER A 114 -7.61 6.51 -6.00
N LEU A 115 -8.11 7.29 -6.96
CA LEU A 115 -7.37 7.65 -8.17
C LEU A 115 -6.15 8.53 -7.87
N TYR A 116 -6.33 9.58 -7.04
CA TYR A 116 -5.19 10.42 -6.61
C TYR A 116 -4.15 9.60 -5.86
N GLY A 117 -4.57 8.66 -4.99
CA GLY A 117 -3.69 7.73 -4.31
C GLY A 117 -2.89 6.85 -5.27
N ILE A 118 -3.54 6.28 -6.29
CA ILE A 118 -2.87 5.50 -7.34
C ILE A 118 -1.82 6.34 -8.08
N MET A 119 -2.19 7.55 -8.51
CA MET A 119 -1.29 8.45 -9.23
C MET A 119 -0.08 8.80 -8.38
N PHE A 120 -0.30 9.16 -7.11
CA PHE A 120 0.77 9.56 -6.20
C PHE A 120 1.72 8.41 -5.88
N ILE A 121 1.19 7.21 -5.58
CA ILE A 121 2.00 6.03 -5.30
C ILE A 121 2.78 5.59 -6.54
N SER A 122 2.21 5.72 -7.74
CA SER A 122 2.89 5.44 -9.00
C SER A 122 4.09 6.37 -9.20
N ILE A 123 3.92 7.67 -8.97
CA ILE A 123 5.00 8.66 -9.05
C ILE A 123 6.12 8.33 -8.05
N VAL A 124 5.79 8.06 -6.79
CA VAL A 124 6.76 7.72 -5.74
C VAL A 124 7.50 6.42 -6.09
N SER A 125 6.80 5.44 -6.65
CA SER A 125 7.37 4.17 -7.11
C SER A 125 8.38 4.39 -8.23
N ILE A 126 8.03 5.21 -9.23
CA ILE A 126 8.91 5.57 -10.35
C ILE A 126 10.16 6.29 -9.84
N ILE A 127 10.01 7.31 -8.99
CA ILE A 127 11.14 8.06 -8.39
C ILE A 127 12.09 7.12 -7.64
N THR A 128 11.52 6.16 -6.91
CA THR A 128 12.29 5.17 -6.14
C THR A 128 13.08 4.25 -7.05
N ILE A 129 12.48 3.76 -8.15
CA ILE A 129 13.19 2.98 -9.18
C ILE A 129 14.36 3.78 -9.76
N PHE A 130 14.13 5.03 -10.17
CA PHE A 130 15.17 5.89 -10.74
C PHE A 130 16.32 6.14 -9.75
N LYS A 131 16.01 6.42 -8.48
CA LYS A 131 17.02 6.55 -7.42
C LYS A 131 17.82 5.27 -7.22
N ASN A 132 17.16 4.11 -7.25
CA ASN A 132 17.83 2.81 -7.06
C ASN A 132 18.78 2.49 -8.22
N TRP A 133 18.35 2.76 -9.47
CA TRP A 133 19.16 2.56 -10.66
C TRP A 133 20.40 3.47 -10.69
N ARG A 134 20.23 4.75 -10.30
CA ARG A 134 21.33 5.72 -10.24
C ARG A 134 22.35 5.39 -9.14
N TYR A 135 21.91 4.82 -8.02
CA TYR A 135 22.79 4.34 -6.95
C TYR A 135 23.68 3.18 -7.44
N LYS A 136 23.08 2.15 -8.03
CA LYS A 136 23.82 1.00 -8.58
C LYS A 136 24.81 1.38 -9.68
N ARG A 137 24.49 2.40 -10.49
CA ARG A 137 25.40 2.92 -11.53
C ARG A 137 26.63 3.65 -10.98
N ARG A 138 26.55 4.26 -9.78
CA ARG A 138 27.68 4.95 -9.14
C ARG A 138 28.68 4.01 -8.47
N GLU A 139 28.28 2.81 -8.08
CA GLU A 139 29.19 1.80 -7.51
C GLU A 139 30.00 1.06 -8.59
N LEU A 140 29.69 1.24 -9.87
CA LEU A 140 30.34 0.58 -11.01
C LEU A 140 31.33 1.48 -11.77
N LEU A 141 31.51 2.72 -11.33
CA LEU A 141 32.47 3.71 -11.87
C LEU A 141 33.54 3.99 -10.81
#